data_AF-A0A081SFY8-F1
#
_entry.id   AF-A0A081SFY8-F1
#
_cell.length_a   1.000
_cell.length_b   1.000
_cell.length_c   1.000
_cell.angle_alpha   90.00
_cell.angle_beta   90.00
_cell.angle_gamma   90.00
#
_symmetry.space_group_name_H-M   'P 1'
#
loop_
_entity.id
_entity.type
_entity.pdbx_description
1 polymer ?
#
loop_
_entity_poly.entity_id
_entity_poly.type
_entity_poly.pdbx_seq_one_letter_code
_entity_poly.pdbx_strand_id
1 'polypeptide(L)'
;MAHKRVACKFTYREVFLVLSATVAALFLHNASAYAQSLPLSFERLSLDNGLSQTTVLCLAQDKNGFIWLGTEDGLNRYDGYSFKVFKHNPKQSGSLSNSLVRALHCGQDGTLWIGTLGGGLNRFN
;
A
#
# COMPACT_ATOMS: atom_id res chain seq x y z
N MET A 1 14.92 91.61 -1.46
CA MET A 1 14.92 90.41 -0.57
C MET A 1 14.26 89.27 -1.32
N ALA A 2 15.03 88.26 -1.72
CA ALA A 2 14.57 87.13 -2.51
C ALA A 2 14.40 85.89 -1.60
N HIS A 3 13.18 85.38 -1.46
CA HIS A 3 12.92 84.12 -0.77
C HIS A 3 13.10 82.95 -1.73
N LYS A 4 14.15 82.15 -1.52
CA LYS A 4 14.35 80.84 -2.17
C LYS A 4 13.35 79.84 -1.57
N ARG A 5 12.49 79.23 -2.41
CA ARG A 5 11.67 78.07 -2.04
C ARG A 5 12.50 76.80 -2.24
N VAL A 6 12.72 76.04 -1.16
CA VAL A 6 13.35 74.71 -1.21
C VAL A 6 12.27 73.68 -1.57
N ALA A 7 12.49 72.98 -2.68
CA ALA A 7 11.57 71.95 -3.18
C ALA A 7 11.75 70.64 -2.39
N CYS A 8 10.67 70.18 -1.76
CA CYS A 8 10.61 68.84 -1.15
C CYS A 8 10.13 67.84 -2.23
N LYS A 9 11.07 67.26 -2.98
CA LYS A 9 10.79 66.14 -3.90
C LYS A 9 10.87 64.83 -3.11
N PHE A 10 9.81 64.46 -2.41
CA PHE A 10 9.66 63.09 -1.90
C PHE A 10 9.35 62.18 -3.09
N THR A 11 10.33 61.38 -3.50
CA THR A 11 10.32 60.55 -4.71
C THR A 11 9.57 59.23 -4.49
N TYR A 12 8.50 59.03 -5.26
CA TYR A 12 7.71 57.78 -5.37
C TYR A 12 8.54 56.49 -5.59
N ARG A 13 9.79 56.61 -6.09
CA ARG A 13 10.73 55.49 -6.26
C ARG A 13 11.09 54.79 -4.95
N GLU A 14 11.28 55.56 -3.88
CA GLU A 14 11.67 55.01 -2.57
C GLU A 14 10.52 54.20 -1.96
N VAL A 15 9.29 54.70 -2.07
CA VAL A 15 8.08 54.03 -1.58
C VAL A 15 7.81 52.73 -2.35
N PHE A 16 8.00 52.74 -3.67
CA PHE A 16 7.79 51.55 -4.51
C PHE A 16 8.85 50.46 -4.30
N LEU A 17 10.11 50.86 -4.05
CA LEU A 17 11.21 49.94 -3.72
C LEU A 17 11.01 49.26 -2.35
N VAL A 18 10.52 50.01 -1.36
CA VAL A 18 10.22 49.44 -0.03
C VAL A 18 9.04 48.48 -0.08
N LEU A 19 7.99 48.78 -0.87
CA LEU A 19 6.83 47.90 -1.07
C LEU A 19 7.18 46.63 -1.84
N SER A 20 8.06 46.68 -2.85
CA SER A 20 8.47 45.46 -3.59
C SER A 20 9.36 44.55 -2.75
N ALA A 21 10.22 45.13 -1.91
CA ALA A 21 11.11 44.38 -1.02
C ALA A 21 10.34 43.61 0.08
N THR A 22 9.24 44.18 0.62
CA THR A 22 8.42 43.50 1.64
C THR A 22 7.56 42.38 1.05
N VAL A 23 7.04 42.56 -0.16
CA VAL A 23 6.32 41.51 -0.90
C VAL A 23 7.26 40.34 -1.20
N ALA A 24 8.50 40.61 -1.63
CA ALA A 24 9.51 39.57 -1.86
C ALA A 24 9.92 38.83 -0.57
N ALA A 25 10.00 39.53 0.57
CA ALA A 25 10.32 38.92 1.86
C ALA A 25 9.22 37.97 2.38
N LEU A 26 7.95 38.23 2.03
CA LEU A 26 6.83 37.34 2.37
C LEU A 26 6.88 36.02 1.59
N PHE A 27 7.45 36.01 0.38
CA PHE A 27 7.67 34.79 -0.42
C PHE A 27 8.83 33.90 0.07
N LEU A 28 9.59 34.34 1.07
CA LEU A 28 10.67 33.57 1.71
C LEU A 28 10.23 32.84 2.98
N HIS A 29 8.92 32.77 3.27
CA HIS A 29 8.41 31.90 4.33
C HIS A 29 8.59 30.44 3.89
N ASN A 30 9.68 29.85 4.40
CA ASN A 30 9.98 28.43 4.34
C ASN A 30 8.71 27.62 4.61
N ALA A 31 8.14 27.05 3.55
CA ALA A 31 7.18 25.99 3.67
C ALA A 31 7.94 24.74 4.10
N SER A 32 8.19 24.60 5.40
CA SER A 32 8.58 23.31 5.97
C SER A 32 7.40 22.36 5.73
N ALA A 33 7.51 21.51 4.70
CA ALA A 33 6.57 20.44 4.47
C ALA A 33 6.77 19.39 5.56
N TYR A 34 5.83 19.32 6.51
CA TYR A 34 5.80 18.23 7.48
C TYR A 34 5.25 16.99 6.79
N ALA A 35 6.12 16.03 6.47
CA ALA A 35 5.68 14.67 6.16
C ALA A 35 5.17 14.03 7.45
N GLN A 36 3.86 14.08 7.69
CA GLN A 36 3.28 13.40 8.84
C GLN A 36 3.28 11.90 8.57
N SER A 37 4.04 11.12 9.34
CA SER A 37 3.96 9.66 9.33
C SER A 37 2.62 9.26 9.93
N LEU A 38 1.65 8.92 9.09
CA LEU A 38 0.39 8.33 9.54
C LEU A 38 0.70 7.07 10.36
N PRO A 39 0.20 6.94 11.61
CA PRO A 39 0.41 5.72 12.38
C PRO A 39 -0.30 4.57 11.67
N LEU A 40 0.48 3.64 11.11
CA LEU A 40 -0.05 2.42 10.50
C LEU A 40 -0.53 1.50 11.63
N SER A 41 -1.83 1.22 11.64
CA SER A 41 -2.39 0.13 12.44
C SER A 41 -2.63 -1.07 11.53
N PHE A 42 -2.35 -2.25 12.05
CA PHE A 42 -2.53 -3.50 11.31
C PHE A 42 -3.51 -4.39 12.07
N GLU A 43 -4.52 -4.87 11.37
CA GLU A 43 -5.30 -5.99 11.85
C GLU A 43 -4.50 -7.28 11.72
N ARG A 44 -4.52 -8.11 12.77
CA ARG A 44 -3.85 -9.41 12.75
C ARG A 44 -4.88 -10.50 12.50
N LEU A 45 -4.74 -11.17 11.35
CA LEU A 45 -5.43 -12.42 11.06
C LEU A 45 -4.48 -13.58 11.34
N SER A 46 -4.89 -14.50 12.21
CA SER A 46 -4.05 -15.59 12.73
C SER A 46 -4.81 -16.92 12.77
N LEU A 47 -4.26 -17.91 13.48
CA LEU A 47 -4.88 -19.21 13.69
C LEU A 47 -6.28 -19.08 14.31
N ASP A 48 -6.45 -18.14 15.25
CA ASP A 48 -7.73 -17.89 15.93
C ASP A 48 -8.82 -17.40 14.97
N ASN A 49 -8.42 -16.84 13.82
CA ASN A 49 -9.34 -16.40 12.77
C ASN A 49 -9.63 -17.50 11.73
N GLY A 50 -8.94 -18.64 11.80
CA GLY A 50 -9.11 -19.78 10.87
C GLY A 50 -7.97 -19.97 9.87
N LEU A 51 -6.88 -19.20 9.96
CA LEU A 51 -5.68 -19.45 9.15
C LEU A 51 -5.10 -20.83 9.51
N SER A 52 -4.72 -21.63 8.51
CA SER A 52 -4.29 -23.01 8.74
C SER A 52 -2.92 -23.14 9.41
N GLN A 53 -2.03 -22.18 9.15
CA GLN A 53 -0.64 -22.19 9.60
C GLN A 53 -0.06 -20.75 9.55
N THR A 54 0.80 -20.39 10.50
CA THR A 54 1.25 -19.00 10.73
C THR A 54 2.27 -18.48 9.72
N THR A 55 3.02 -19.37 9.08
CA THR A 55 4.01 -19.06 8.04
C THR A 55 3.32 -18.97 6.67
N VAL A 56 2.92 -17.75 6.28
CA VAL A 56 2.45 -17.46 4.92
C VAL A 56 3.67 -17.26 4.01
N LEU A 57 3.74 -18.06 2.93
CA LEU A 57 4.86 -18.07 1.98
C LEU A 57 4.56 -17.32 0.68
N CYS A 58 3.28 -17.26 0.29
CA CYS A 58 2.84 -16.59 -0.93
C CYS A 58 1.40 -16.12 -0.82
N LEU A 59 1.05 -15.10 -1.60
CA LEU A 59 -0.29 -14.53 -1.65
C LEU A 59 -0.66 -14.17 -3.08
N ALA A 60 -1.94 -14.33 -3.43
CA ALA A 60 -2.52 -13.85 -4.67
C ALA A 60 -3.96 -13.39 -4.42
N GLN A 61 -4.46 -12.45 -5.22
CA GLN A 61 -5.88 -12.11 -5.25
C GLN A 61 -6.48 -12.63 -6.55
N ASP A 62 -7.65 -13.25 -6.49
CA ASP A 62 -8.38 -13.65 -7.69
C ASP A 62 -9.30 -12.53 -8.20
N LYS A 63 -9.90 -12.76 -9.37
CA LYS A 63 -10.79 -11.78 -10.01
C LYS A 63 -12.09 -11.51 -9.24
N ASN A 64 -12.48 -12.42 -8.34
CA ASN A 64 -13.67 -12.25 -7.50
C ASN A 64 -13.34 -11.49 -6.22
N GLY A 65 -12.07 -11.11 -6.01
CA GLY A 65 -11.61 -10.38 -4.85
C GLY A 65 -11.16 -11.27 -3.68
N PHE A 66 -11.24 -12.59 -3.80
CA PHE A 66 -10.76 -13.48 -2.73
C PHE A 66 -9.25 -13.40 -2.61
N ILE A 67 -8.77 -13.39 -1.37
CA ILE A 67 -7.34 -13.43 -1.07
C ILE A 67 -6.94 -14.88 -0.83
N TRP A 68 -5.99 -15.35 -1.60
CA TRP A 68 -5.41 -16.68 -1.50
C TRP A 68 -4.05 -16.61 -0.83
N LEU A 69 -3.82 -17.44 0.18
CA LEU A 69 -2.58 -17.50 0.94
C LEU A 69 -2.05 -18.93 0.95
N GLY A 70 -0.83 -19.12 0.45
CA GLY A 70 -0.10 -20.37 0.58
C GLY A 70 0.70 -20.38 1.87
N THR A 71 0.58 -21.46 2.63
CA THR A 71 1.29 -21.64 3.91
C THR A 71 2.13 -22.91 3.90
N GLU A 72 2.90 -23.14 4.96
CA GLU A 72 3.64 -24.40 5.10
C GLU A 72 2.73 -25.62 5.26
N ASP A 73 1.48 -25.41 5.69
CA ASP A 73 0.49 -26.48 5.81
C ASP A 73 -0.92 -25.98 5.41
N GLY A 74 -1.11 -25.82 4.10
CA GLY A 74 -2.40 -25.59 3.46
C GLY A 74 -2.45 -24.36 2.55
N LEU A 75 -3.42 -24.37 1.65
CA LEU A 75 -3.89 -23.22 0.89
C LEU A 75 -5.09 -22.63 1.63
N ASN A 76 -5.08 -21.32 1.85
CA ASN A 76 -6.14 -20.60 2.53
C ASN A 76 -6.81 -19.64 1.55
N ARG A 77 -8.13 -19.61 1.51
CA ARG A 77 -8.91 -18.60 0.79
C ARG A 77 -9.65 -17.74 1.80
N TYR A 78 -9.38 -16.45 1.80
CA TYR A 78 -10.03 -15.46 2.65
C TYR A 78 -11.04 -14.65 1.84
N ASP A 79 -12.25 -14.54 2.37
CA ASP A 79 -13.36 -13.80 1.74
C ASP A 79 -13.63 -12.41 2.34
N GLY A 80 -12.77 -11.98 3.27
CA GLY A 80 -12.99 -10.75 4.05
C GLY A 80 -13.61 -10.97 5.43
N TYR A 81 -14.11 -12.18 5.69
CA TYR A 81 -14.76 -12.55 6.96
C TYR A 81 -14.19 -13.84 7.54
N SER A 82 -13.88 -14.83 6.70
CA SER A 82 -13.51 -16.18 7.11
C SER A 82 -12.49 -16.81 6.17
N PHE A 83 -11.76 -17.80 6.69
CA PHE A 83 -10.85 -18.62 5.90
C PHE A 83 -11.48 -19.96 5.52
N LYS A 84 -11.35 -20.33 4.25
CA LYS A 84 -11.54 -21.70 3.77
C LYS A 84 -10.17 -22.34 3.53
N VAL A 85 -9.94 -23.49 4.16
CA VAL A 85 -8.66 -24.20 4.12
C VAL A 85 -8.73 -25.40 3.18
N PHE A 86 -7.72 -25.56 2.34
CA PHE A 86 -7.49 -26.72 1.48
C PHE A 86 -6.15 -27.36 1.84
N LYS A 87 -6.14 -28.66 2.07
CA LYS A 87 -4.94 -29.45 2.43
C LYS A 87 -4.83 -30.70 1.56
N HIS A 88 -3.68 -31.35 1.61
CA HIS A 88 -3.52 -32.68 1.05
C HIS A 88 -4.34 -33.70 1.85
N ASN A 89 -5.14 -34.51 1.14
CA ASN A 89 -5.86 -35.63 1.72
C ASN A 89 -5.80 -36.83 0.77
N PRO A 90 -5.04 -37.89 1.10
CA PRO A 90 -4.86 -39.05 0.21
C PRO A 90 -6.15 -39.83 -0.03
N LYS A 91 -7.18 -39.63 0.80
CA LYS A 91 -8.49 -40.28 0.65
C LYS A 91 -9.46 -39.47 -0.22
N GLN A 92 -9.11 -38.24 -0.58
CA GLN A 92 -9.99 -37.33 -1.32
C GLN A 92 -9.33 -36.95 -2.63
N SER A 93 -9.88 -37.49 -3.72
CA SER A 93 -9.53 -37.07 -5.08
C SER A 93 -9.82 -35.58 -5.26
N GLY A 94 -8.89 -34.85 -5.89
CA GLY A 94 -8.98 -33.40 -6.07
C GLY A 94 -8.54 -32.56 -4.87
N SER A 95 -8.08 -33.17 -3.77
CA SER A 95 -7.34 -32.44 -2.74
C SER A 95 -5.96 -32.00 -3.27
N LEU A 96 -5.28 -31.10 -2.54
CA LEU A 96 -3.94 -30.67 -2.94
C LEU A 96 -2.99 -31.86 -3.02
N SER A 97 -2.07 -31.85 -3.99
CA SER A 97 -1.03 -32.88 -4.08
C SER A 97 -0.03 -32.84 -2.92
N ASN A 98 0.17 -31.68 -2.30
CA ASN A 98 0.92 -31.49 -1.06
C ASN A 98 0.41 -30.23 -0.32
N SER A 99 0.43 -30.24 1.02
CA SER A 99 -0.02 -29.09 1.83
C SER A 99 0.97 -27.93 1.85
N LEU A 100 2.26 -28.15 1.55
CA LEU A 100 3.25 -27.07 1.57
C LEU A 100 3.16 -26.24 0.29
N VAL A 101 2.51 -25.08 0.36
CA VAL A 101 2.23 -24.21 -0.79
C VAL A 101 3.26 -23.08 -0.85
N ARG A 102 4.00 -22.98 -1.96
CA ARG A 102 5.08 -21.97 -2.13
C ARG A 102 4.83 -20.93 -3.21
N ALA A 103 3.93 -21.20 -4.13
CA ALA A 103 3.65 -20.28 -5.23
C ALA A 103 2.17 -20.28 -5.57
N LEU A 104 1.65 -19.09 -5.86
CA LEU A 104 0.30 -18.89 -6.34
C LEU A 104 0.35 -17.98 -7.57
N HIS A 105 -0.46 -18.29 -8.57
CA HIS A 105 -0.63 -17.44 -9.73
C HIS A 105 -2.08 -17.49 -10.20
N CYS A 106 -2.76 -16.34 -10.17
CA CYS A 106 -4.09 -16.19 -10.77
C CYS A 106 -3.93 -15.88 -12.26
N GLY A 107 -4.37 -16.79 -13.11
CA GLY A 107 -4.39 -16.61 -14.56
C GLY A 107 -5.42 -15.58 -15.00
N GLN A 108 -5.22 -15.06 -16.22
CA GLN A 108 -6.17 -14.12 -16.84
C GLN A 108 -7.52 -14.74 -17.18
N ASP A 109 -7.67 -16.05 -17.10
CA ASP A 109 -8.92 -16.78 -17.24
C ASP A 109 -9.66 -16.96 -15.89
N GLY A 110 -9.03 -16.58 -14.77
CA GLY A 110 -9.53 -16.81 -13.43
C GLY A 110 -9.05 -18.12 -12.80
N THR A 111 -8.29 -18.93 -13.53
CA THR A 111 -7.69 -20.17 -13.01
C THR A 111 -6.65 -19.83 -11.96
N LEU A 112 -6.73 -20.47 -10.79
CA LEU A 112 -5.68 -20.37 -9.78
C LEU A 112 -4.70 -21.55 -9.93
N TRP A 113 -3.44 -21.21 -10.20
CA TRP A 113 -2.33 -22.16 -10.24
C TRP A 113 -1.61 -22.18 -8.90
N ILE A 114 -1.40 -23.38 -8.35
CA ILE A 114 -0.83 -23.59 -7.02
C ILE A 114 0.42 -24.47 -7.11
N GLY A 115 1.57 -23.88 -6.84
CA GLY A 115 2.85 -24.57 -6.75
C GLY A 115 3.09 -25.11 -5.34
N THR A 116 3.18 -26.42 -5.20
CA THR A 116 3.43 -27.10 -3.93
C THR A 116 4.83 -27.71 -3.90
N LEU A 117 5.47 -27.72 -2.73
CA LEU A 117 6.76 -28.37 -2.57
C LEU A 117 6.56 -29.89 -2.47
N GLY A 118 7.21 -30.64 -3.37
CA GLY A 118 7.11 -32.11 -3.43
C GLY A 118 5.85 -32.64 -4.12
N GLY A 119 4.79 -31.83 -4.27
CA GLY A 119 3.55 -32.21 -4.97
C GLY A 119 3.41 -31.63 -6.40
N GLY A 120 4.32 -30.75 -6.82
CA GLY A 120 4.26 -30.13 -8.15
C GLY A 120 3.16 -29.08 -8.28
N LEU A 121 2.57 -28.97 -9.48
CA LEU A 121 1.60 -27.95 -9.85
C LEU A 121 0.16 -28.46 -9.73
N ASN A 122 -0.69 -27.71 -9.03
CA ASN A 122 -2.12 -27.94 -8.93
C ASN A 122 -2.88 -26.82 -9.63
N ARG A 123 -4.12 -27.11 -10.05
CA ARG A 123 -5.03 -26.16 -10.67
C ARG A 123 -6.34 -26.14 -9.90
N PHE A 124 -6.81 -24.94 -9.56
CA PHE A 124 -8.10 -24.71 -8.93
C PHE A 124 -8.98 -23.89 -9.88
N ASN A 125 -10.18 -24.42 -10.14
CA ASN A 125 -11.22 -23.81 -10.97
C ASN A 125 -12.44 -23.47 -10.10
#